data_AF-A0A7S0V3T1-F1
#
_entry.id   AF-A0A7S0V3T1-F1
#
_cell.length_a   1.000
_cell.length_b   1.000
_cell.length_c   1.000
_cell.angle_alpha   90.00
_cell.angle_beta   90.00
_cell.angle_gamma   90.00
#
_symmetry.space_group_name_H-M   'P 1'
#
loop_
_entity.id
_entity.type
_entity.pdbx_description
1 polymer ?
#
loop_
_entity_poly.entity_id
_entity_poly.type
_entity_poly.pdbx_seq_one_letter_code
_entity_poly.pdbx_strand_id
1 'polypeptide(L)'
;APAPTPTSTPTSTPTPPSHAGRVLLPHPDFRLFLAIDPRHGEVSRAMRNRGVEIFLLPPSLHDPDLISSSSPSSLSSSASSVGNGTATTATTATTTTTPNTPNTSTPPPPFHEEVRLLASQGLFGSSRRLRAAVVAAHARLAAACVRVHKRPPDLRELAHFAQLASTLACRGWPALAALVVAWRQIYLRSLGLGGADMVVGLRVLAQMVREAGVGSTLGVAG
;
A
#
# COMPACT_ATOMS: atom_id res chain seq x y z
N ALA A 1 -74.22 52.11 -49.20
CA ALA A 1 -74.29 51.00 -48.22
C ALA A 1 -74.13 49.68 -48.96
N PRO A 2 -73.60 48.59 -48.34
CA PRO A 2 -73.03 48.47 -46.99
C PRO A 2 -71.54 48.07 -46.98
N ALA A 3 -70.92 47.97 -45.79
CA ALA A 3 -69.72 47.17 -45.54
C ALA A 3 -70.12 45.77 -45.02
N PRO A 4 -69.28 44.72 -45.12
CA PRO A 4 -68.24 44.44 -44.09
C PRO A 4 -66.93 43.91 -44.73
N THR A 5 -65.90 43.33 -44.09
CA THR A 5 -65.59 42.95 -42.68
C THR A 5 -64.06 43.01 -42.47
N PRO A 6 -63.51 43.34 -41.29
CA PRO A 6 -62.07 43.22 -41.04
C PRO A 6 -61.67 41.77 -40.68
N THR A 7 -60.75 41.16 -41.45
CA THR A 7 -60.12 39.88 -41.08
C THR A 7 -58.92 40.14 -40.17
N SER A 8 -59.02 39.69 -38.93
CA SER A 8 -57.90 39.65 -37.99
C SER A 8 -57.00 38.44 -38.26
N THR A 9 -55.69 38.64 -38.18
CA THR A 9 -54.72 37.55 -37.98
C THR A 9 -53.70 38.05 -36.96
N PRO A 10 -53.55 37.40 -35.78
CA PRO A 10 -52.61 37.85 -34.77
C PRO A 10 -51.18 37.52 -35.18
N THR A 11 -50.33 38.53 -35.32
CA THR A 11 -48.88 38.35 -35.41
C THR A 11 -48.40 37.79 -34.08
N SER A 12 -48.16 36.48 -34.02
CA SER A 12 -47.60 35.80 -32.86
C SER A 12 -46.12 36.14 -32.74
N THR A 13 -45.81 37.27 -32.10
CA THR A 13 -44.45 37.59 -31.65
C THR A 13 -43.95 36.47 -30.73
N PRO A 14 -42.87 35.74 -31.07
CA PRO A 14 -42.32 34.74 -30.16
C PRO A 14 -41.67 35.48 -28.98
N THR A 15 -42.32 35.45 -27.82
CA THR A 15 -41.71 35.91 -26.57
C THR A 15 -40.49 35.05 -26.26
N PRO A 16 -39.30 35.63 -26.03
CA PRO A 16 -38.14 34.84 -25.65
C PRO A 16 -38.38 34.23 -24.26
N PRO A 17 -38.04 32.94 -24.05
CA PRO A 17 -38.26 32.28 -22.75
C PRO A 17 -37.43 32.96 -21.65
N SER A 18 -38.11 33.50 -20.65
CA SER A 18 -37.54 34.34 -19.57
C SER A 18 -36.75 33.57 -18.50
N HIS A 19 -36.24 32.38 -18.84
CA HIS A 19 -35.42 31.51 -17.98
C HIS A 19 -34.01 31.29 -18.55
N ALA A 20 -33.43 32.34 -19.13
CA ALA A 20 -32.00 32.37 -19.47
C ALA A 20 -31.17 32.42 -18.16
N GLY A 21 -30.70 31.26 -17.71
CA GLY A 21 -29.78 31.17 -16.58
C GLY A 21 -28.50 31.96 -16.84
N ARG A 22 -28.05 32.76 -15.86
CA ARG A 22 -26.82 33.55 -16.00
C ARG A 22 -25.61 32.64 -15.92
N VAL A 23 -24.87 32.53 -17.02
CA VAL A 23 -23.57 31.85 -17.06
C VAL A 23 -22.52 32.76 -16.42
N LEU A 24 -21.88 32.28 -15.35
CA LEU A 24 -20.74 32.95 -14.73
C LEU A 24 -19.44 32.43 -15.36
N LEU A 25 -18.54 33.35 -15.70
CA LEU A 25 -17.19 33.03 -16.17
C LEU A 25 -16.22 33.07 -14.99
N PRO A 26 -15.25 32.13 -14.90
CA PRO A 26 -14.22 32.18 -13.87
C PRO A 26 -13.30 33.39 -14.07
N HIS A 27 -12.82 33.99 -12.98
CA HIS A 27 -11.78 35.02 -13.01
C HIS A 27 -10.47 34.43 -13.59
N PRO A 28 -9.65 35.19 -14.35
CA PRO A 28 -8.36 34.69 -14.89
C PRO A 28 -7.44 34.07 -13.83
N ASP A 29 -7.42 34.64 -12.62
CA ASP A 29 -6.62 34.11 -11.49
C ASP A 29 -7.36 33.07 -10.64
N PHE A 30 -8.54 32.59 -11.03
CA PHE A 30 -9.27 31.59 -10.27
C PHE A 30 -8.53 30.24 -10.28
N ARG A 31 -8.13 29.77 -9.09
CA ARG A 31 -7.53 28.46 -8.86
C ARG A 31 -8.36 27.68 -7.86
N LEU A 32 -8.67 26.42 -8.17
CA LEU A 32 -9.36 25.51 -7.26
C LEU A 32 -8.38 24.46 -6.74
N PHE A 33 -8.32 24.32 -5.42
CA PHE A 33 -7.59 23.25 -4.74
C PHE A 33 -8.58 22.39 -3.95
N LEU A 34 -8.35 21.08 -3.93
CA LEU A 34 -9.16 20.12 -3.19
C LEU A 34 -8.22 19.18 -2.42
N ALA A 35 -8.46 19.03 -1.13
CA ALA A 35 -7.80 18.04 -0.28
C ALA A 35 -8.79 16.92 0.06
N ILE A 36 -8.33 15.67 -0.06
CA ILE A 36 -9.13 14.46 0.22
C ILE A 36 -8.30 13.51 1.08
N ASP A 37 -8.95 12.92 2.08
CA ASP A 37 -8.42 11.77 2.81
C ASP A 37 -8.86 10.48 2.08
N PRO A 38 -7.93 9.64 1.58
CA PRO A 38 -8.28 8.39 0.89
C PRO A 38 -9.05 7.39 1.75
N ARG A 39 -9.15 7.58 3.07
CA ARG A 39 -9.97 6.77 3.98
C ARG A 39 -11.47 7.08 3.86
N HIS A 40 -11.84 8.24 3.33
CA HIS A 40 -13.21 8.75 3.31
C HIS A 40 -13.84 8.76 1.91
N GLY A 41 -13.19 8.14 0.92
CA GLY A 41 -13.65 8.02 -0.46
C GLY A 41 -12.57 8.42 -1.46
N GLU A 42 -12.95 8.49 -2.73
CA GLU A 42 -12.05 8.88 -3.82
C GLU A 42 -12.65 9.94 -4.74
N VAL A 43 -11.77 10.67 -5.43
CA VAL A 43 -12.16 11.63 -6.46
C VAL A 43 -12.83 10.89 -7.63
N SER A 44 -13.99 11.39 -8.07
CA SER A 44 -14.70 10.83 -9.23
C SER A 44 -13.80 10.80 -10.47
N ARG A 45 -13.95 9.77 -11.33
CA ARG A 45 -13.22 9.70 -12.61
C ARG A 45 -13.37 10.98 -13.46
N ALA A 46 -14.55 11.60 -13.44
CA ALA A 46 -14.81 12.84 -14.17
C ALA A 46 -13.96 14.04 -13.70
N MET A 47 -13.56 14.06 -12.42
CA MET A 47 -12.65 15.06 -11.85
C MET A 47 -11.18 14.65 -12.02
N ARG A 48 -10.83 13.38 -11.79
CA ARG A 48 -9.47 12.86 -12.06
C ARG A 48 -9.03 13.06 -13.50
N ASN A 49 -9.94 12.92 -14.46
CA ASN A 49 -9.67 13.15 -15.89
C ASN A 49 -9.53 14.63 -16.26
N ARG A 50 -9.78 15.58 -15.34
CA ARG A 50 -9.77 17.03 -15.59
C ARG A 50 -8.83 17.83 -14.67
N GLY A 51 -8.40 17.24 -13.55
CA GLY A 51 -7.52 17.87 -12.57
C GLY A 51 -6.16 17.19 -12.48
N VAL A 52 -5.29 17.74 -11.64
CA VAL A 52 -4.01 17.13 -11.26
C VAL A 52 -4.15 16.65 -9.82
N GLU A 53 -3.91 15.35 -9.58
CA GLU A 53 -3.93 14.75 -8.24
C GLU A 53 -2.48 14.63 -7.74
N ILE A 54 -2.20 15.12 -6.52
CA ILE A 54 -0.88 15.06 -5.88
C ILE A 54 -1.03 14.27 -4.58
N PHE A 55 -0.39 13.10 -4.50
CA PHE A 55 -0.38 12.31 -3.28
C PHE A 55 0.72 12.79 -2.32
N LEU A 56 0.33 13.21 -1.11
CA LEU A 56 1.26 13.62 -0.07
C LEU A 56 1.63 12.41 0.80
N LEU A 57 2.90 12.01 0.74
CA LEU A 57 3.41 10.96 1.62
C LEU A 57 3.52 11.50 3.06
N PRO A 58 3.16 10.70 4.09
CA PRO A 58 3.50 11.00 5.48
C PRO A 58 4.98 11.39 5.66
N PRO A 59 5.31 12.39 6.50
CA PRO A 59 6.69 12.85 6.67
C PRO A 59 7.64 11.76 7.20
N SER A 60 7.12 10.72 7.86
CA SER A 60 7.86 9.51 8.28
C SER A 60 8.34 8.61 7.13
N LEU A 61 7.90 8.85 5.90
CA LEU A 61 8.41 8.20 4.67
C LEU A 61 9.55 8.98 4.00
N HIS A 62 9.86 10.19 4.48
CA HIS A 62 10.96 11.02 3.97
C HIS A 62 12.31 10.58 4.57
N ASP A 63 12.62 9.28 4.49
CA ASP A 63 13.97 8.74 4.69
C ASP A 63 14.73 8.95 3.34
N PRO A 64 15.68 9.90 3.23
CA PRO A 64 16.33 10.23 1.95
C PRO A 64 17.08 9.03 1.33
N ASP A 65 17.56 8.10 2.15
CA ASP A 65 18.18 6.84 1.74
C ASP A 65 17.27 6.00 0.82
N LEU A 66 15.94 6.05 1.00
CA LEU A 66 14.98 5.20 0.28
C LEU A 66 14.58 5.77 -1.09
N ILE A 67 14.87 7.05 -1.34
CA ILE A 67 14.59 7.73 -2.62
C ILE A 67 15.78 7.54 -3.58
N SER A 68 17.00 7.43 -3.03
CA SER A 68 18.23 7.23 -3.80
C SER A 68 18.29 5.86 -4.51
N SER A 69 17.58 4.85 -4.00
CA SER A 69 17.59 3.49 -4.56
C SER A 69 16.56 3.24 -5.68
N SER A 70 15.71 4.21 -6.03
CA SER A 70 14.77 4.08 -7.15
C SER A 70 15.34 4.64 -8.45
N SER A 71 16.45 4.05 -8.93
CA SER A 71 16.94 4.26 -10.29
C SER A 71 16.03 3.51 -11.28
N PRO A 72 15.40 4.17 -12.26
CA PRO A 72 14.53 3.50 -13.24
C PRO A 72 15.37 2.84 -14.35
N SER A 73 16.06 1.75 -14.04
CA SER A 73 17.01 1.09 -14.96
C SER A 73 16.79 -0.41 -15.12
N SER A 74 15.67 -0.80 -15.77
CA SER A 74 15.55 -2.09 -16.48
C SER A 74 14.33 -2.18 -17.43
N LEU A 75 14.12 -1.17 -18.28
CA LEU A 75 13.37 -1.38 -19.52
C LEU A 75 14.33 -1.88 -20.61
N SER A 76 14.76 -3.13 -20.48
CA SER A 76 15.50 -3.83 -21.55
C SER A 76 14.50 -4.39 -22.55
N SER A 77 14.42 -3.77 -23.71
CA SER A 77 13.50 -4.13 -24.80
C SER A 77 13.65 -5.59 -25.24
N SER A 78 12.58 -6.38 -25.11
CA SER A 78 12.43 -7.68 -25.77
C SER A 78 12.14 -7.49 -27.26
N ALA A 79 13.17 -7.13 -28.04
CA ALA A 79 13.09 -7.02 -29.49
C ALA A 79 13.80 -8.22 -30.15
N SER A 80 13.05 -8.92 -30.99
CA SER A 80 13.35 -10.16 -31.71
C SER A 80 14.73 -10.27 -32.38
N SER A 81 15.29 -11.48 -32.37
CA SER A 81 16.20 -11.96 -33.43
C SER A 81 15.78 -13.37 -33.85
N VAL A 82 15.77 -13.63 -35.15
CA VAL A 82 15.22 -14.83 -35.81
C VAL A 82 16.34 -15.56 -36.56
N GLY A 83 16.30 -16.91 -36.54
CA GLY A 83 17.17 -17.79 -37.32
C GLY A 83 18.49 -18.14 -36.62
N ASN A 84 19.09 -19.31 -36.83
CA ASN A 84 18.68 -20.48 -37.62
C ASN A 84 19.24 -21.76 -36.93
N GLY A 85 18.60 -22.91 -37.12
CA GLY A 85 18.98 -24.15 -36.43
C GLY A 85 19.99 -25.03 -37.18
N THR A 86 20.66 -25.93 -36.44
CA THR A 86 21.02 -27.30 -36.86
C THR A 86 21.41 -28.13 -35.62
N ALA A 87 21.27 -29.46 -35.67
CA ALA A 87 21.36 -30.36 -34.51
C ALA A 87 22.80 -30.85 -34.21
N THR A 88 23.00 -31.50 -33.04
CA THR A 88 23.59 -32.87 -32.87
C THR A 88 24.26 -33.10 -31.48
N THR A 89 23.64 -33.99 -30.68
CA THR A 89 24.21 -35.05 -29.82
C THR A 89 25.35 -34.82 -28.78
N ALA A 90 24.95 -34.89 -27.50
CA ALA A 90 25.52 -35.64 -26.33
C ALA A 90 26.98 -35.47 -25.81
N THR A 91 27.16 -35.92 -24.55
CA THR A 91 28.42 -36.17 -23.78
C THR A 91 28.95 -34.97 -22.97
N THR A 92 29.41 -35.03 -21.71
CA THR A 92 29.18 -35.80 -20.46
C THR A 92 30.29 -35.32 -19.49
N ALA A 93 29.93 -34.85 -18.29
CA ALA A 93 30.81 -34.62 -17.12
C ALA A 93 31.99 -33.59 -17.29
N THR A 94 32.64 -33.04 -16.26
CA THR A 94 32.71 -33.33 -14.81
C THR A 94 33.01 -32.04 -14.01
N THR A 95 33.10 -32.13 -12.67
CA THR A 95 33.48 -31.11 -11.66
C THR A 95 32.39 -30.08 -11.28
N THR A 96 32.06 -29.86 -10.01
CA THR A 96 32.39 -30.57 -8.74
C THR A 96 31.22 -30.38 -7.76
N THR A 97 30.82 -31.44 -7.06
CA THR A 97 29.70 -31.40 -6.10
C THR A 97 30.18 -31.64 -4.66
N THR A 98 29.44 -31.08 -3.70
CA THR A 98 29.51 -31.34 -2.24
C THR A 98 30.65 -30.63 -1.46
N PRO A 99 30.50 -30.47 -0.13
CA PRO A 99 29.35 -29.82 0.52
C PRO A 99 29.81 -28.84 1.63
N ASN A 100 28.96 -27.91 2.07
CA ASN A 100 29.15 -27.31 3.40
C ASN A 100 27.83 -26.88 4.06
N THR A 101 27.69 -27.26 5.32
CA THR A 101 26.54 -27.05 6.21
C THR A 101 26.73 -25.75 7.04
N PRO A 102 25.86 -25.36 7.99
CA PRO A 102 25.35 -23.99 8.02
C PRO A 102 25.92 -23.13 9.16
N ASN A 103 26.21 -21.86 8.93
CA ASN A 103 26.41 -20.91 10.02
C ASN A 103 25.97 -19.46 9.72
N THR A 104 25.68 -18.77 10.82
CA THR A 104 25.55 -17.32 10.97
C THR A 104 24.36 -16.65 10.29
N SER A 105 23.27 -16.59 11.07
CA SER A 105 22.10 -15.75 10.85
C SER A 105 22.47 -14.28 10.60
N THR A 106 22.34 -13.84 9.35
CA THR A 106 22.03 -12.44 9.02
C THR A 106 20.68 -12.47 8.30
N PRO A 107 19.61 -11.83 8.81
CA PRO A 107 18.37 -11.75 8.07
C PRO A 107 18.61 -10.99 6.76
N PRO A 108 17.99 -11.39 5.64
CA PRO A 108 18.07 -10.60 4.41
C PRO A 108 17.56 -9.18 4.69
N PRO A 109 18.10 -8.16 4.00
CA PRO A 109 17.64 -6.79 4.17
C PRO A 109 16.12 -6.72 3.92
N PRO A 110 15.36 -5.98 4.74
CA PRO A 110 13.90 -5.93 4.63
C PRO A 110 13.52 -5.37 3.25
N PHE A 111 12.53 -5.97 2.58
CA PHE A 111 12.18 -5.54 1.23
C PHE A 111 11.60 -4.11 1.27
N HIS A 112 12.07 -3.25 0.37
CA HIS A 112 11.73 -1.81 0.38
C HIS A 112 10.22 -1.54 0.37
N GLU A 113 9.42 -2.42 -0.25
CA GLU A 113 7.97 -2.32 -0.32
C GLU A 113 7.30 -2.50 1.05
N GLU A 114 7.71 -3.53 1.82
CA GLU A 114 7.17 -3.82 3.14
C GLU A 114 7.43 -2.65 4.11
N VAL A 115 8.64 -2.10 4.09
CA VAL A 115 9.03 -0.95 4.94
C VAL A 115 8.23 0.31 4.59
N ARG A 116 7.99 0.56 3.29
CA ARG A 116 7.16 1.67 2.81
C ARG A 116 5.69 1.49 3.21
N LEU A 117 5.17 0.27 3.11
CA LEU A 117 3.81 -0.08 3.53
C LEU A 117 3.60 0.12 5.03
N LEU A 118 4.52 -0.34 5.88
CA LEU A 118 4.42 -0.15 7.33
C LEU A 118 4.46 1.34 7.72
N ALA A 119 5.27 2.15 7.03
CA ALA A 119 5.37 3.58 7.28
C ALA A 119 4.17 4.38 6.74
N SER A 120 3.51 3.94 5.65
CA SER A 120 2.26 4.57 5.18
C SER A 120 1.06 4.25 6.08
N GLN A 121 1.03 3.07 6.71
CA GLN A 121 0.06 2.71 7.75
C GLN A 121 0.34 3.36 9.12
N GLY A 122 1.47 4.08 9.26
CA GLY A 122 1.82 4.82 10.46
C GLY A 122 2.26 3.96 11.65
N LEU A 123 2.81 2.76 11.42
CA LEU A 123 3.13 1.79 12.48
C LEU A 123 4.17 2.31 13.48
N PHE A 124 3.66 2.99 14.51
CA PHE A 124 4.39 3.73 15.55
C PHE A 124 5.45 4.72 15.00
N GLY A 125 5.06 5.46 13.95
CA GLY A 125 5.81 6.62 13.46
C GLY A 125 7.19 6.31 12.87
N SER A 126 8.17 7.17 13.15
CA SER A 126 9.50 7.13 12.53
C SER A 126 10.37 5.93 12.93
N SER A 127 9.94 5.09 13.88
CA SER A 127 10.77 4.01 14.46
C SER A 127 11.21 2.97 13.41
N ARG A 128 12.42 3.16 12.86
CA ARG A 128 13.03 2.27 11.87
C ARG A 128 13.27 0.87 12.46
N ARG A 129 13.58 0.77 13.77
CA ARG A 129 13.77 -0.50 14.50
C ARG A 129 12.49 -1.33 14.56
N LEU A 130 11.36 -0.74 14.93
CA LEU A 130 10.08 -1.47 14.96
C LEU A 130 9.66 -1.90 13.56
N ARG A 131 9.76 -1.01 12.55
CA ARG A 131 9.45 -1.35 11.16
C ARG A 131 10.27 -2.56 10.68
N ALA A 132 11.60 -2.55 10.91
CA ALA A 132 12.47 -3.67 10.56
C ALA A 132 12.14 -4.97 11.32
N ALA A 133 11.85 -4.89 12.64
CA ALA A 133 11.49 -6.05 13.44
C ALA A 133 10.18 -6.71 12.98
N VAL A 134 9.18 -5.90 12.59
CA VAL A 134 7.88 -6.36 12.08
C VAL A 134 8.05 -7.03 10.70
N VAL A 135 8.84 -6.45 9.80
CA VAL A 135 9.18 -7.09 8.51
C VAL A 135 9.89 -8.43 8.72
N ALA A 136 10.92 -8.46 9.57
CA ALA A 136 11.63 -9.70 9.89
C ALA A 136 10.69 -10.76 10.51
N ALA A 137 9.72 -10.34 11.33
CA ALA A 137 8.70 -11.23 11.89
C ALA A 137 7.76 -11.80 10.81
N HIS A 138 7.30 -10.96 9.88
CA HIS A 138 6.47 -11.38 8.75
C HIS A 138 7.19 -12.42 7.88
N ALA A 139 8.42 -12.12 7.46
CA ALA A 139 9.25 -13.03 6.67
C ALA A 139 9.55 -14.36 7.39
N ARG A 140 9.85 -14.33 8.71
CA ARG A 140 10.04 -15.56 9.52
C ARG A 140 8.78 -16.39 9.61
N LEU A 141 7.60 -15.76 9.71
CA LEU A 141 6.33 -16.47 9.74
C LEU A 141 6.00 -17.08 8.37
N ALA A 142 6.20 -16.35 7.27
CA ALA A 142 6.03 -16.88 5.92
C ALA A 142 6.94 -18.09 5.66
N ALA A 143 8.22 -17.99 6.00
CA ALA A 143 9.16 -19.11 5.92
C ALA A 143 8.77 -20.29 6.82
N ALA A 144 8.02 -20.07 7.91
CA ALA A 144 7.49 -21.15 8.74
C ALA A 144 6.24 -21.80 8.13
N CYS A 145 5.29 -21.02 7.60
CA CYS A 145 4.12 -21.52 6.90
C CYS A 145 4.51 -22.43 5.72
N VAL A 146 5.47 -22.02 4.89
CA VAL A 146 5.99 -22.81 3.76
C VAL A 146 6.53 -24.17 4.22
N ARG A 147 7.26 -24.22 5.35
CA ARG A 147 7.81 -25.46 5.93
C ARG A 147 6.76 -26.43 6.46
N VAL A 148 5.53 -25.96 6.73
CA VAL A 148 4.40 -26.78 7.20
C VAL A 148 3.31 -26.88 6.11
N HIS A 149 3.66 -26.59 4.85
CA HIS A 149 2.75 -26.60 3.70
C HIS A 149 1.46 -25.77 3.88
N LYS A 150 1.52 -24.70 4.68
CA LYS A 150 0.43 -23.72 4.86
C LYS A 150 0.66 -22.49 3.97
N ARG A 151 -0.44 -21.82 3.59
CA ARG A 151 -0.38 -20.53 2.88
C ARG A 151 0.48 -19.55 3.71
N PRO A 152 1.55 -18.97 3.14
CA PRO A 152 2.26 -17.88 3.79
C PRO A 152 1.36 -16.63 3.86
N PRO A 153 1.57 -15.74 4.84
CA PRO A 153 0.92 -14.44 4.82
C PRO A 153 1.53 -13.56 3.73
N ASP A 154 0.68 -12.72 3.13
CA ASP A 154 1.03 -11.76 2.09
C ASP A 154 1.06 -10.33 2.66
N LEU A 155 1.49 -9.36 1.83
CA LEU A 155 1.52 -7.93 2.17
C LEU A 155 0.18 -7.38 2.67
N ARG A 156 -0.96 -8.00 2.32
CA ARG A 156 -2.28 -7.61 2.82
C ARG A 156 -2.47 -7.92 4.30
N GLU A 157 -2.02 -9.08 4.78
CA GLU A 157 -2.00 -9.36 6.22
C GLU A 157 -1.04 -8.42 6.96
N LEU A 158 0.11 -8.07 6.35
CA LEU A 158 1.03 -7.06 6.90
C LEU A 158 0.37 -5.67 7.04
N ALA A 159 -0.38 -5.22 6.03
CA ALA A 159 -1.12 -3.97 6.08
C ALA A 159 -2.21 -3.96 7.16
N HIS A 160 -3.04 -5.01 7.22
CA HIS A 160 -4.09 -5.14 8.22
C HIS A 160 -3.51 -5.19 9.65
N PHE A 161 -2.40 -5.89 9.86
CA PHE A 161 -1.67 -5.90 11.12
C PHE A 161 -1.20 -4.50 11.52
N ALA A 162 -0.55 -3.79 10.59
CA ALA A 162 -0.02 -2.46 10.83
C ALA A 162 -1.12 -1.43 11.17
N GLN A 163 -2.24 -1.48 10.44
CA GLN A 163 -3.40 -0.62 10.67
C GLN A 163 -4.08 -0.92 12.01
N LEU A 164 -4.25 -2.20 12.37
CA LEU A 164 -4.86 -2.59 13.65
C LEU A 164 -3.98 -2.21 14.85
N ALA A 165 -2.67 -2.46 14.78
CA ALA A 165 -1.74 -2.08 15.85
C ALA A 165 -1.72 -0.55 16.04
N SER A 166 -1.69 0.23 14.96
CA SER A 166 -1.69 1.69 15.01
C SER A 166 -3.00 2.25 15.56
N THR A 167 -4.16 1.71 15.14
CA THR A 167 -5.47 2.17 15.63
C THR A 167 -5.77 1.81 17.08
N LEU A 168 -5.16 0.75 17.62
CA LEU A 168 -5.17 0.47 19.06
C LEU A 168 -4.29 1.47 19.82
N ALA A 169 -3.07 1.73 19.33
CA ALA A 169 -2.15 2.69 19.94
C ALA A 169 -2.73 4.11 19.99
N CYS A 170 -3.36 4.59 18.90
CA CYS A 170 -4.07 5.86 18.86
C CYS A 170 -5.28 5.94 19.82
N ARG A 171 -5.78 4.81 20.32
CA ARG A 171 -6.80 4.73 21.38
C ARG A 171 -6.20 4.62 22.79
N GLY A 172 -4.92 4.95 22.96
CA GLY A 172 -4.22 4.92 24.24
C GLY A 172 -3.79 3.53 24.72
N TRP A 173 -3.85 2.50 23.87
CA TRP A 173 -3.36 1.17 24.25
C TRP A 173 -1.82 1.17 24.33
N PRO A 174 -1.22 0.53 25.36
CA PRO A 174 0.23 0.33 25.41
C PRO A 174 0.74 -0.33 24.13
N ALA A 175 1.83 0.18 23.56
CA ALA A 175 2.34 -0.27 22.26
C ALA A 175 2.58 -1.79 22.18
N LEU A 176 3.09 -2.38 23.26
CA LEU A 176 3.25 -3.83 23.39
C LEU A 176 1.90 -4.57 23.30
N ALA A 177 0.88 -4.11 24.01
CA ALA A 177 -0.45 -4.72 24.01
C ALA A 177 -1.11 -4.60 22.61
N ALA A 178 -0.98 -3.44 21.97
CA ALA A 178 -1.47 -3.21 20.62
C ALA A 178 -0.82 -4.16 19.59
N LEU A 179 0.51 -4.33 19.63
CA LEU A 179 1.23 -5.27 18.76
C LEU A 179 0.82 -6.73 19.01
N VAL A 180 0.73 -7.16 20.27
CA VAL A 180 0.35 -8.54 20.65
C VAL A 180 -1.09 -8.85 20.22
N VAL A 181 -2.03 -7.93 20.46
CA VAL A 181 -3.44 -8.10 20.05
C VAL A 181 -3.55 -8.14 18.52
N ALA A 182 -2.92 -7.21 17.80
CA ALA A 182 -2.96 -7.18 16.34
C ALA A 182 -2.35 -8.46 15.74
N TRP A 183 -1.23 -8.94 16.27
CA TRP A 183 -0.59 -10.19 15.81
C TRP A 183 -1.51 -11.40 15.99
N ARG A 184 -2.18 -11.51 17.14
CA ARG A 184 -3.08 -12.63 17.43
C ARG A 184 -4.33 -12.62 16.54
N GLN A 185 -4.89 -11.44 16.25
CA GLN A 185 -6.08 -11.34 15.37
C GLN A 185 -5.74 -11.57 13.89
N ILE A 186 -4.63 -11.03 13.40
CA ILE A 186 -4.29 -11.14 11.98
C ILE A 186 -3.55 -12.44 11.68
N TYR A 187 -2.42 -12.71 12.34
CA TYR A 187 -1.61 -13.88 11.97
C TYR A 187 -2.10 -15.18 12.59
N LEU A 188 -2.34 -15.22 13.90
CA LEU A 188 -2.69 -16.49 14.55
C LEU A 188 -4.12 -16.95 14.19
N ARG A 189 -5.07 -16.02 14.13
CA ARG A 189 -6.48 -16.33 13.82
C ARG A 189 -6.78 -16.40 12.32
N SER A 190 -6.21 -15.54 11.46
CA SER A 190 -6.53 -15.58 10.02
C SER A 190 -5.81 -16.69 9.24
N LEU A 191 -4.66 -17.18 9.72
CA LEU A 191 -3.91 -18.27 9.06
C LEU A 191 -4.27 -19.68 9.60
N GLY A 192 -5.22 -19.81 10.54
CA GLY A 192 -5.62 -21.11 11.08
C GLY A 192 -4.46 -21.90 11.73
N LEU A 193 -3.59 -21.22 12.47
CA LEU A 193 -2.43 -21.84 13.11
C LEU A 193 -2.84 -22.45 14.47
N GLY A 194 -3.19 -23.74 14.44
CA GLY A 194 -3.48 -24.53 15.65
C GLY A 194 -2.27 -25.31 16.17
N GLY A 195 -2.31 -25.72 17.43
CA GLY A 195 -1.33 -26.63 18.03
C GLY A 195 0.12 -26.13 17.94
N ALA A 196 1.01 -26.95 17.38
CA ALA A 196 2.44 -26.65 17.26
C ALA A 196 2.73 -25.36 16.46
N ASP A 197 1.92 -25.04 15.45
CA ASP A 197 2.10 -23.85 14.62
C ASP A 197 1.85 -22.55 15.40
N MET A 198 0.90 -22.59 16.34
CA MET A 198 0.64 -21.48 17.25
C MET A 198 1.88 -21.17 18.10
N VAL A 199 2.62 -22.19 18.54
CA VAL A 199 3.87 -22.03 19.30
C VAL A 199 4.94 -21.36 18.43
N VAL A 200 5.02 -21.69 17.14
CA VAL A 200 5.94 -21.02 16.20
C VAL A 200 5.54 -19.54 16.03
N GLY A 201 4.26 -19.25 15.79
CA GLY A 201 3.76 -17.89 15.65
C GLY A 201 3.95 -17.03 16.92
N LEU A 202 3.86 -17.63 18.11
CA LEU A 202 4.15 -16.97 19.40
C LEU A 202 5.66 -16.74 19.62
N ARG A 203 6.53 -17.66 19.19
CA ARG A 203 8.00 -17.45 19.22
C ARG A 203 8.41 -16.30 18.29
N VAL A 204 7.82 -16.22 17.10
CA VAL A 204 8.06 -15.12 16.15
C VAL A 204 7.61 -13.77 16.74
N LEU A 205 6.44 -13.71 17.38
CA LEU A 205 5.96 -12.53 18.10
C LEU A 205 6.91 -12.11 19.23
N ALA A 206 7.35 -13.05 20.07
CA ALA A 206 8.28 -12.76 21.17
C ALA A 206 9.63 -12.22 20.64
N GLN A 207 10.13 -12.76 19.53
CA GLN A 207 11.34 -12.26 18.89
C GLN A 207 11.15 -10.85 18.30
N MET A 208 10.02 -10.60 17.62
CA MET A 208 9.65 -9.28 17.09
C MET A 208 9.65 -8.21 18.19
N VAL A 209 9.03 -8.50 19.33
CA VAL A 209 8.94 -7.57 20.47
C VAL A 209 10.33 -7.23 21.04
N ARG A 210 11.23 -8.23 21.13
CA ARG A 210 12.62 -8.01 21.58
C ARG A 210 13.40 -7.14 20.60
N GLU A 211 13.35 -7.46 19.31
CA GLU A 211 14.02 -6.71 18.23
C GLU A 211 13.52 -5.27 18.12
N ALA A 212 12.22 -5.05 18.38
CA ALA A 212 11.61 -3.74 18.34
C ALA A 212 11.90 -2.84 19.57
N GLY A 213 12.39 -3.40 20.68
CA GLY A 213 12.73 -2.64 21.90
C GLY A 213 11.55 -2.04 22.67
N VAL A 214 10.31 -2.45 22.36
CA VAL A 214 9.06 -1.81 22.86
C VAL A 214 8.86 -1.95 24.37
N GLY A 215 9.60 -2.84 25.03
CA GLY A 215 9.49 -3.12 26.47
C GLY A 215 10.38 -2.27 27.39
N SER A 216 11.24 -1.37 26.87
CA SER A 216 12.29 -0.75 27.69
C SER A 216 12.23 0.78 27.84
N THR A 217 11.69 1.53 26.87
CA THR A 217 11.82 3.01 26.86
C THR A 217 10.63 3.79 26.28
N LEU A 218 9.41 3.23 26.22
CA LEU A 218 8.22 4.07 25.96
C LEU A 218 7.75 4.75 27.26
N GLY A 219 8.57 5.68 27.74
CA GLY A 219 8.12 6.71 28.66
C GLY A 219 7.02 7.54 28.02
N VAL A 220 6.06 7.96 28.83
CA VAL A 220 4.93 8.80 28.42
C VAL A 220 5.46 10.10 27.81
N ALA A 221 5.27 10.29 26.51
CA ALA A 221 5.32 11.59 25.87
C ALA A 221 3.92 12.20 25.97
N GLY A 222 3.71 13.02 27.01
CA GLY A 222 2.58 13.92 27.21
C GLY A 222 3.08 15.35 27.29
#